data_AF-A0A1C3NW41-F1
#
_entry.id   AF-A0A1C3NW41-F1
#
_cell.length_a   1.000
_cell.length_b   1.000
_cell.length_c   1.000
_cell.angle_alpha   90.00
_cell.angle_beta   90.00
_cell.angle_gamma   90.00
#
_symmetry.space_group_name_H-M   'P 1'
#
loop_
_entity.id
_entity.type
_entity.pdbx_description
1 polymer ?
#
loop_
_entity_poly.entity_id
_entity_poly.type
_entity_poly.pdbx_seq_one_letter_code
_entity_poly.pdbx_strand_id
1 'polypeptide(L)' 'MCCEDLVCARCAGPVAEARCPSCRSARDSMHHPSFTITPQLLIALVAVLLMLAVLAVHHG' A
#
# COMPACT_ATOMS: atom_id res chain seq x y z
N MET A 1 -15.00 4.37 16.27
CA MET A 1 -13.56 4.59 16.00
C MET A 1 -13.28 6.05 16.28
N CYS A 2 -12.53 6.38 17.33
CA CYS A 2 -12.06 7.75 17.55
C CYS A 2 -10.82 7.91 16.68
N CYS A 3 -10.93 8.66 15.58
CA CYS A 3 -9.75 9.06 14.83
C CYS A 3 -8.99 10.06 15.70
N GLU A 4 -7.94 9.62 16.40
CA GLU A 4 -7.04 10.59 17.00
C GLU A 4 -6.32 11.33 15.88
N ASP A 5 -6.71 12.59 15.64
CA ASP A 5 -5.96 13.48 14.77
C ASP A 5 -4.62 13.77 15.42
N LEU A 6 -3.55 13.11 14.95
CA LEU A 6 -2.20 13.46 15.40
C LEU A 6 -1.94 14.93 15.03
N VAL A 7 -1.70 15.76 16.05
CA VAL A 7 -1.37 17.17 15.88
C VAL A 7 0.15 17.35 15.84
N CYS A 8 0.63 18.15 14.90
CA CYS A 8 2.06 18.42 14.77
C CYS A 8 2.55 19.48 15.75
N ALA A 9 3.58 19.19 16.55
CA ALA A 9 4.18 20.15 17.49
C ALA A 9 4.83 21.38 16.81
N ARG A 10 5.16 21.31 15.51
CA ARG A 10 5.79 22.42 14.77
C ARG A 10 4.78 23.48 14.29
N CYS A 11 3.64 23.04 13.76
CA CYS A 11 2.67 23.94 13.13
C CYS A 11 1.31 23.94 13.83
N ALA A 12 1.13 23.16 14.89
CA ALA A 12 -0.12 22.96 15.63
C ALA A 12 -1.33 22.57 14.76
N GLY A 13 -1.09 22.16 13.52
CA GLY A 13 -2.11 21.64 12.60
C GLY A 13 -2.15 20.11 12.64
N PRO A 14 -3.22 19.51 12.12
CA PRO A 14 -3.27 18.06 11.98
C PRO A 14 -2.21 17.59 10.99
N VAL A 15 -1.62 16.42 11.26
CA VAL A 15 -0.57 15.83 10.42
C VAL A 15 -1.14 15.40 9.06
N ALA A 16 -2.44 15.09 9.02
CA ALA A 16 -3.16 14.68 7.82
C ALA A 16 -3.13 15.74 6.69
N GLU A 17 -3.17 17.04 6.99
CA GLU A 17 -3.15 18.10 5.95
C GLU A 17 -1.76 18.38 5.38
N ALA A 18 -0.70 17.80 5.96
CA ALA A 18 0.66 17.90 5.41
C ALA A 18 1.16 19.35 5.16
N ARG A 19 0.75 20.30 6.02
CA ARG A 19 0.97 21.76 5.84
C ARG A 19 2.41 22.22 6.04
N CYS A 20 3.23 21.46 6.77
CA CYS A 20 4.65 21.77 7.00
C CYS A 20 5.57 20.59 6.64
N PRO A 21 6.90 20.79 6.54
CA PRO A 21 7.84 19.73 6.19
C PRO A 21 7.81 18.54 7.16
N SER A 22 7.68 18.83 8.46
CA SER A 22 7.59 17.79 9.51
C SER A 22 6.29 16.98 9.38
N CYS A 23 5.15 17.62 9.09
CA CYS A 23 3.89 16.91 8.84
C CYS A 23 4.00 16.01 7.60
N ARG A 24 4.62 16.50 6.51
CA ARG A 24 4.81 15.72 5.29
C ARG A 24 5.63 14.46 5.55
N SER A 25 6.77 14.60 6.21
CA SER A 25 7.61 13.46 6.56
C SER A 25 6.90 12.46 7.47
N ALA A 26 6.19 12.93 8.51
CA ALA A 26 5.43 12.06 9.40
C ALA A 26 4.28 11.34 8.67
N ARG A 27 3.57 12.06 7.78
CA ARG A 27 2.49 11.48 6.96
C ARG A 27 3.02 10.44 5.99
N ASP A 28 4.18 10.67 5.36
CA ASP A 28 4.83 9.73 4.46
C ASP A 28 5.22 8.44 5.18
N SER A 29 5.72 8.54 6.42
CA SER A 29 5.98 7.37 7.28
C SER A 29 4.71 6.59 7.66
N MET A 30 3.55 7.26 7.77
CA MET A 30 2.27 6.60 8.05
C MET A 30 1.66 5.98 6.78
N HIS A 31 1.84 6.63 5.63
CA HIS A 31 1.52 6.11 4.31
C HIS A 31 2.54 5.02 3.97
N HIS A 32 2.42 3.87 4.66
CA HIS A 32 3.05 2.65 4.20
C HIS A 32 2.67 2.49 2.73
N PRO A 33 3.63 2.24 1.82
CA PRO A 33 3.31 1.93 0.44
C PRO A 33 2.39 0.70 0.47
N SER A 34 1.09 0.95 0.38
CA SER A 34 0.10 -0.10 0.35
C SER A 34 0.30 -0.76 -1.00
N PHE A 35 0.87 -1.96 -0.96
CA PHE A 35 1.05 -2.76 -2.16
C PHE A 35 -0.34 -2.99 -2.74
N THR A 36 -0.68 -2.19 -3.74
CA THR A 36 -2.00 -2.18 -4.34
C THR A 36 -1.99 -3.30 -5.36
N ILE A 37 -2.53 -4.46 -4.96
CA ILE A 37 -2.76 -5.57 -5.88
C ILE A 37 -3.78 -5.07 -6.89
N THR A 38 -3.30 -4.76 -8.08
CA THR A 38 -4.18 -4.37 -9.17
C THR A 38 -4.87 -5.62 -9.75
N PRO A 39 -6.11 -5.50 -10.28
CA PRO A 39 -6.81 -6.64 -10.87
C PRO A 39 -5.99 -7.31 -11.97
N GLN A 40 -5.28 -6.53 -12.79
CA GLN A 40 -4.40 -7.05 -13.84
C GLN A 40 -3.24 -7.89 -13.31
N LEU A 41 -2.62 -7.50 -12.18
CA LEU A 41 -1.54 -8.26 -11.58
C LEU A 41 -2.05 -9.61 -11.05
N LEU A 42 -3.24 -9.61 -10.46
CA LEU A 42 -3.87 -10.82 -9.95
C LEU A 42 -4.21 -11.80 -11.08
N ILE A 43 -4.77 -11.29 -12.19
CA ILE A 43 -5.07 -12.11 -13.37
C ILE A 43 -3.80 -12.70 -13.97
N ALA A 44 -2.74 -11.90 -14.13
CA ALA A 44 -1.46 -12.36 -14.65
C ALA A 44 -0.85 -13.46 -13.77
N LEU A 45 -0.90 -13.29 -12.45
CA LEU A 45 -0.38 -14.27 -11.49
C LEU A 45 -1.14 -15.60 -11.58
N VAL A 46 -2.47 -15.55 -11.65
CA VAL A 46 -3.31 -16.74 -11.80
C VAL A 46 -3.04 -17.44 -13.13
N ALA A 47 -2.90 -16.70 -14.23
CA ALA A 47 -2.60 -17.28 -15.54
C ALA A 47 -1.26 -18.02 -15.55
N VAL A 48 -0.22 -17.44 -14.95
CA VAL A 48 1.10 -18.08 -14.82
C VAL A 48 1.00 -19.36 -13.98
N LEU A 49 0.30 -19.32 -12.84
CA LEU A 49 0.11 -20.50 -11.98
C LEU A 49 -0.62 -21.63 -12.71
N LEU A 50 -1.66 -21.32 -13.47
CA LEU A 50 -2.38 -22.30 -14.28
C LEU A 50 -1.50 -22.90 -15.37
N MET A 51 -0.70 -22.08 -16.05
CA MET A 51 0.23 -22.56 -17.08
C MET A 51 1.26 -23.54 -16.50
N LEU A 52 1.83 -23.22 -15.34
CA LEU A 52 2.76 -24.08 -14.62
C LEU A 52 2.09 -25.38 -14.16
N ALA A 53 0.85 -25.32 -13.67
CA ALA A 53 0.09 -26.50 -13.27
C ALA A 53 -0.17 -27.45 -14.45
N VAL A 54 -0.55 -26.90 -15.61
CA VAL A 54 -0.76 -27.69 -16.84
C VAL A 54 0.54 -28.34 -17.28
N LEU A 55 1.66 -27.59 -17.29
CA LEU A 55 2.97 -28.17 -17.61
C LEU A 55 3.35 -29.29 -16.64
N ALA A 56 3.15 -29.09 -15.34
CA ALA A 56 3.47 -30.09 -14.33
C ALA A 56 2.67 -31.39 -14.50
N VAL A 57 1.39 -31.29 -14.88
CA VAL A 57 0.54 -32.46 -15.15
C VAL A 57 0.93 -33.16 -16.46
N HIS A 58 1.36 -32.41 -17.48
CA HIS A 58 1.69 -32.99 -18.79
C HIS A 58 3.12 -33.57 -18.86
N HIS A 59 4.03 -33.11 -18.00
CA HIS A 59 5.42 -33.59 -17.91
C HIS A 59 5.69 -34.52 -16.72
N GLY A 60 4.66 -34.85 -15.94
CA GLY A 60 4.73 -35.72 -14.75
C GLY A 60 4.29 -37.15 -15.02
#